data_AF-A0A2U2X8J6-F1
#
_entry.id   AF-A0A2U2X8J6-F1
#
_cell.length_a   1.000
_cell.length_b   1.000
_cell.length_c   1.000
_cell.angle_alpha   90.00
_cell.angle_beta   90.00
_cell.angle_gamma   90.00
#
_symmetry.space_group_name_H-M   'P 1'
#
loop_
_entity.id
_entity.type
_entity.pdbx_description
1 polymer ?
#
loop_
_entity_poly.entity_id
_entity_poly.type
_entity_poly.pdbx_seq_one_letter_code
_entity_poly.pdbx_strand_id
1 'polypeptide(L)'
;MGSNLLEIEGATNWLSNSDNIFKVRVINDYLKQNSCNAESKNFSELAVEAWLNDGDLEFEKLEKFYVQMNKECQAEKVFDLIINSNVSLTNFIKNEFGKSTEHHIQFEDIDLPDDVIAGTIFPDEPILNDEGQNGIILNFDNSYLDNASNLSIVLTAAHEFVHIRLGYLYIKGELLNVYPDYTDINDAFITYYDDKSNANRTALDQSMHDVYDDFLDEITDSVFNYATNNNITGATRDYCEKMVLGAHQNTNAFQGLTPEQQTEYSTIIVNENEGKANAKGSKCE
;
A
#
# COMPACT_ATOMS: atom_id res chain seq x y z
N MET A 1 -24.17 -8.30 -10.40
CA MET A 1 -24.41 -8.88 -11.74
C MET A 1 -23.18 -9.72 -12.04
N GLY A 2 -23.31 -11.05 -12.10
CA GLY A 2 -22.17 -11.93 -12.34
C GLY A 2 -21.72 -11.81 -13.79
N SER A 3 -20.54 -11.26 -14.02
CA SER A 3 -19.87 -11.39 -15.31
C SER A 3 -19.43 -12.84 -15.46
N ASN A 4 -19.81 -13.46 -16.58
CA ASN A 4 -19.31 -14.78 -16.94
C ASN A 4 -17.83 -14.61 -17.30
N LEU A 5 -16.93 -15.18 -16.50
CA LEU A 5 -15.49 -15.31 -16.79
C LEU A 5 -15.18 -15.96 -18.17
N LEU A 6 -16.20 -16.48 -18.85
CA LEU A 6 -16.12 -17.10 -20.18
C LEU A 6 -16.38 -16.15 -21.35
N GLU A 7 -16.75 -14.88 -21.14
CA GLU A 7 -17.01 -13.92 -22.22
C GLU A 7 -15.83 -12.97 -22.52
N ILE A 8 -14.68 -13.16 -21.86
CA ILE A 8 -13.45 -12.44 -22.23
C ILE A 8 -12.82 -13.16 -23.42
N GLU A 9 -12.98 -12.61 -24.63
CA GLU A 9 -12.18 -12.97 -25.81
C GLU A 9 -10.69 -12.80 -25.47
N GLY A 10 -10.05 -13.88 -25.02
CA GLY A 10 -8.71 -13.88 -24.44
C GLY A 10 -8.48 -14.97 -23.40
N ALA A 11 -9.52 -15.33 -22.64
CA ALA A 11 -9.44 -16.33 -21.58
C ALA A 11 -9.08 -17.73 -22.10
N THR A 12 -9.58 -18.13 -23.27
CA THR A 12 -9.28 -19.45 -23.86
C THR A 12 -7.84 -19.56 -24.36
N ASN A 13 -7.27 -18.47 -24.88
CA ASN A 13 -5.85 -18.41 -25.25
C ASN A 13 -4.96 -18.34 -24.00
N TRP A 14 -5.38 -17.59 -22.97
CA TRP A 14 -4.66 -17.51 -21.70
C TRP A 14 -4.60 -18.90 -21.03
N LEU A 15 -5.72 -19.62 -20.92
CA LEU A 15 -5.78 -20.98 -20.33
C LEU A 15 -4.99 -22.04 -21.12
N SER A 16 -4.62 -21.77 -22.37
CA SER A 16 -3.83 -22.70 -23.19
C SER A 16 -2.34 -22.69 -22.87
N ASN A 17 -1.86 -21.70 -22.10
CA ASN A 17 -0.51 -21.66 -21.57
C ASN A 17 -0.43 -22.53 -20.30
N SER A 18 0.53 -23.46 -20.24
CA SER A 18 0.75 -24.35 -19.10
C SER A 18 1.01 -23.61 -17.78
N ASP A 19 1.63 -22.43 -17.83
CA ASP A 19 1.90 -21.61 -16.65
C ASP A 19 0.59 -21.02 -16.10
N ASN A 20 -0.36 -20.74 -16.97
CA ASN A 20 -1.69 -20.24 -16.59
C ASN A 20 -2.58 -21.35 -16.01
N ILE A 21 -2.37 -22.62 -16.40
CA ILE A 21 -3.04 -23.76 -15.76
C ILE A 21 -2.60 -23.90 -14.29
N PHE A 22 -1.34 -23.63 -13.99
CA PHE A 22 -0.85 -23.59 -12.61
C PHE A 22 -1.49 -22.43 -11.83
N LYS A 23 -1.47 -21.21 -12.40
CA LYS A 23 -2.14 -20.03 -11.84
C LYS A 23 -3.62 -20.26 -11.49
N VAL A 24 -4.38 -20.93 -12.36
CA VAL A 24 -5.77 -21.32 -12.09
C VAL A 24 -5.90 -22.33 -10.96
N ARG A 25 -4.95 -23.27 -10.84
CA ARG A 25 -4.96 -24.24 -9.74
C ARG A 25 -4.75 -23.53 -8.40
N VAL A 26 -3.79 -22.60 -8.31
CA VAL A 26 -3.53 -21.87 -7.07
C VAL A 26 -4.74 -21.06 -6.63
N ILE A 27 -5.39 -20.33 -7.55
CA ILE A 27 -6.66 -19.63 -7.26
C ILE A 27 -7.74 -20.58 -6.77
N ASN A 28 -7.91 -21.72 -7.44
CA ASN A 28 -8.93 -22.70 -7.05
C ASN A 28 -8.65 -23.30 -5.67
N ASP A 29 -7.38 -23.46 -5.30
CA ASP A 29 -6.99 -23.97 -3.99
C ASP A 29 -7.15 -22.91 -2.90
N TYR A 30 -6.81 -21.63 -3.17
CA TYR A 30 -7.10 -20.50 -2.28
C TYR A 30 -8.61 -20.34 -2.05
N LEU A 31 -9.42 -20.37 -3.12
CA LEU A 31 -10.89 -20.30 -3.01
C LEU A 31 -11.44 -21.43 -2.13
N LYS A 32 -10.96 -22.67 -2.31
CA LYS A 32 -11.41 -23.80 -1.49
C LYS A 32 -11.00 -23.65 -0.02
N GLN A 33 -9.78 -23.16 0.25
CA GLN A 33 -9.31 -22.93 1.61
C GLN A 33 -10.17 -21.89 2.33
N ASN A 34 -10.61 -20.85 1.61
CA ASN A 34 -11.46 -19.76 2.13
C ASN A 34 -12.96 -19.97 1.90
N SER A 35 -13.39 -21.24 1.76
CA SER A 35 -14.80 -21.63 1.60
C SER A 35 -15.56 -20.93 0.46
N CYS A 36 -14.84 -20.41 -0.53
CA CYS A 36 -15.38 -19.63 -1.64
C CYS A 36 -16.32 -18.50 -1.17
N ASN A 37 -15.98 -17.84 -0.05
CA ASN A 37 -16.71 -16.68 0.47
C ASN A 37 -16.67 -15.49 -0.53
N ALA A 38 -17.38 -14.41 -0.24
CA ALA A 38 -17.45 -13.26 -1.15
C ALA A 38 -16.09 -12.56 -1.32
N GLU A 39 -15.32 -12.43 -0.24
CA GLU A 39 -14.00 -11.80 -0.20
C GLU A 39 -12.99 -12.59 -1.03
N SER A 40 -12.80 -13.88 -0.74
CA SER A 40 -11.90 -14.75 -1.51
C SER A 40 -12.21 -14.79 -3.01
N LYS A 41 -13.48 -14.62 -3.41
CA LYS A 41 -13.86 -14.47 -4.82
C LYS A 41 -13.43 -13.13 -5.39
N ASN A 42 -13.71 -12.02 -4.71
CA ASN A 42 -13.27 -10.69 -5.14
C ASN A 42 -11.74 -10.64 -5.27
N PHE A 43 -11.00 -11.14 -4.29
CA PHE A 43 -9.54 -11.24 -4.36
C PHE A 43 -9.08 -12.08 -5.57
N SER A 44 -9.68 -13.25 -5.76
CA SER A 44 -9.33 -14.12 -6.89
C SER A 44 -9.60 -13.45 -8.24
N GLU A 45 -10.70 -12.70 -8.36
CA GLU A 45 -11.03 -11.92 -9.56
C GLU A 45 -9.96 -10.84 -9.81
N LEU A 46 -9.61 -10.05 -8.78
CA LEU A 46 -8.55 -9.04 -8.87
C LEU A 46 -7.20 -9.64 -9.30
N ALA A 47 -6.82 -10.79 -8.75
CA ALA A 47 -5.58 -11.46 -9.10
C ALA A 47 -5.57 -12.01 -10.53
N VAL A 48 -6.71 -12.52 -11.03
CA VAL A 48 -6.83 -12.91 -12.45
C VAL A 48 -6.71 -11.69 -13.36
N GLU A 49 -7.39 -10.60 -13.03
CA GLU A 49 -7.30 -9.35 -13.80
C GLU A 49 -5.86 -8.82 -13.82
N ALA A 50 -5.17 -8.87 -12.68
CA ALA A 50 -3.76 -8.53 -12.57
C ALA A 50 -2.91 -9.31 -13.59
N TRP A 51 -3.13 -10.62 -13.73
CA TRP A 51 -2.39 -11.45 -14.68
C TRP A 51 -2.74 -11.25 -16.14
N LEU A 52 -3.99 -10.92 -16.43
CA LEU A 52 -4.41 -10.62 -17.78
C LEU A 52 -3.78 -9.31 -18.25
N ASN A 53 -3.58 -8.36 -17.33
CA ASN A 53 -3.01 -7.06 -17.61
C ASN A 53 -1.47 -7.03 -17.50
N ASP A 54 -0.88 -7.84 -16.62
CA ASP A 54 0.57 -7.90 -16.34
C ASP A 54 1.01 -9.35 -16.07
N GLY A 55 1.33 -10.06 -17.16
CA GLY A 55 1.57 -11.51 -17.18
C GLY A 55 2.71 -12.03 -16.31
N ASP A 56 3.58 -11.13 -15.84
CA ASP A 56 4.77 -11.44 -15.04
C ASP A 56 4.51 -11.47 -13.53
N LEU A 57 3.29 -11.19 -13.07
CA LEU A 57 2.93 -11.32 -11.66
C LEU A 57 2.76 -12.81 -11.27
N GLU A 58 3.25 -13.20 -10.08
CA GLU A 58 3.17 -14.57 -9.55
C GLU A 58 2.18 -14.68 -8.38
N PHE A 59 1.20 -15.60 -8.44
CA PHE A 59 0.10 -15.68 -7.44
C PHE A 59 0.60 -15.88 -6.03
N GLU A 60 1.52 -16.81 -5.86
CA GLU A 60 2.00 -17.25 -4.55
C GLU A 60 2.74 -16.10 -3.84
N LYS A 61 3.22 -15.11 -4.61
CA LYS A 61 3.79 -13.87 -4.10
C LYS A 61 2.71 -12.84 -3.77
N LEU A 62 1.69 -12.76 -4.63
CA LEU A 62 0.52 -11.95 -4.38
C LEU A 62 -0.21 -12.39 -3.10
N GLU A 63 -0.36 -13.70 -2.88
CA GLU A 63 -0.92 -14.31 -1.67
C GLU A 63 -0.09 -13.97 -0.43
N LYS A 64 1.24 -13.91 -0.53
CA LYS A 64 2.12 -13.56 0.62
C LYS A 64 2.00 -12.12 1.11
N PHE A 65 1.50 -11.19 0.29
CA PHE A 65 1.08 -9.88 0.80
C PHE A 65 -0.06 -10.03 1.83
N TYR A 66 -0.86 -11.09 1.76
CA TYR A 66 -2.09 -11.26 2.55
C TYR A 66 -1.96 -12.15 3.77
N VAL A 67 -1.02 -13.11 3.77
CA VAL A 67 -1.02 -14.23 4.73
C VAL A 67 -1.04 -13.78 6.20
N GLN A 68 -0.59 -12.55 6.50
CA GLN A 68 -0.50 -12.06 7.87
C GLN A 68 -1.53 -10.98 8.25
N MET A 69 -2.38 -10.50 7.32
CA MET A 69 -3.52 -9.65 7.67
C MET A 69 -4.77 -10.50 7.92
N ASN A 70 -5.28 -10.51 9.15
CA ASN A 70 -6.52 -11.20 9.53
C ASN A 70 -7.78 -10.47 9.05
N LYS A 71 -7.65 -9.21 8.62
CA LYS A 71 -8.73 -8.36 8.10
C LYS A 71 -8.77 -8.40 6.57
N GLU A 72 -9.40 -9.45 6.03
CA GLU A 72 -9.44 -9.77 4.58
C GLU A 72 -9.90 -8.59 3.71
N CYS A 73 -11.04 -7.98 4.00
CA CYS A 73 -11.55 -6.84 3.22
C CYS A 73 -10.54 -5.67 3.12
N GLN A 74 -9.85 -5.35 4.22
CA GLN A 74 -8.88 -4.25 4.26
C GLN A 74 -7.63 -4.60 3.45
N ALA A 75 -7.14 -5.84 3.57
CA ALA A 75 -6.03 -6.35 2.77
C ALA A 75 -6.34 -6.29 1.26
N GLU A 76 -7.57 -6.64 0.86
CA GLU A 76 -8.01 -6.49 -0.54
C GLU A 76 -7.86 -5.06 -1.06
N LYS A 77 -8.10 -4.03 -0.21
CA LYS A 77 -8.07 -2.64 -0.66
C LYS A 77 -6.64 -2.17 -0.89
N VAL A 78 -5.71 -2.58 -0.02
CA VAL A 78 -4.27 -2.33 -0.18
C VAL A 78 -3.76 -2.98 -1.46
N PHE A 79 -4.20 -4.19 -1.76
CA PHE A 79 -3.79 -4.87 -2.98
C PHE A 79 -4.39 -4.28 -4.25
N ASP A 80 -5.67 -3.96 -4.23
CA ASP A 80 -6.33 -3.31 -5.35
C ASP A 80 -5.62 -1.97 -5.68
N LEU A 81 -5.20 -1.22 -4.65
CA LEU A 81 -4.31 -0.08 -4.84
C LEU A 81 -3.01 -0.45 -5.58
N ILE A 82 -2.29 -1.50 -5.17
CA ILE A 82 -1.01 -1.92 -5.80
C ILE A 82 -1.21 -2.32 -7.26
N ILE A 83 -2.24 -3.12 -7.54
CA ILE A 83 -2.43 -3.75 -8.84
C ILE A 83 -3.09 -2.81 -9.84
N ASN A 84 -4.12 -2.08 -9.42
CA ASN A 84 -4.96 -1.31 -10.34
C ASN A 84 -4.59 0.18 -10.39
N SER A 85 -3.73 0.68 -9.49
CA SER A 85 -3.17 2.02 -9.65
C SER A 85 -1.90 2.00 -10.51
N ASN A 86 -1.88 2.82 -11.57
CA ASN A 86 -0.72 3.00 -12.45
C ASN A 86 0.01 4.32 -12.16
N VAL A 87 0.54 4.45 -10.94
CA VAL A 87 1.36 5.59 -10.50
C VAL A 87 2.77 5.10 -10.20
N SER A 88 3.77 5.97 -10.32
CA SER A 88 5.18 5.66 -10.03
C SER A 88 5.34 4.91 -8.70
N LEU A 89 4.73 5.42 -7.62
CA LEU A 89 4.76 4.79 -6.29
C LEU A 89 4.19 3.37 -6.24
N THR A 90 2.96 3.15 -6.72
CA THR A 90 2.35 1.80 -6.70
C THR A 90 3.03 0.85 -7.69
N ASN A 91 3.52 1.36 -8.81
CA ASN A 91 4.31 0.59 -9.77
C ASN A 91 5.65 0.17 -9.19
N PHE A 92 6.30 1.00 -8.38
CA PHE A 92 7.51 0.62 -7.66
C PHE A 92 7.22 -0.58 -6.75
N ILE A 93 6.17 -0.51 -5.93
CA ILE A 93 5.78 -1.63 -5.05
C ILE A 93 5.48 -2.89 -5.87
N LYS A 94 4.67 -2.76 -6.91
CA LYS A 94 4.30 -3.87 -7.81
C LYS A 94 5.52 -4.50 -8.49
N ASN A 95 6.49 -3.72 -8.95
CA ASN A 95 7.64 -4.23 -9.67
C ASN A 95 8.70 -4.81 -8.73
N GLU A 96 9.07 -4.10 -7.68
CA GLU A 96 10.15 -4.54 -6.78
C GLU A 96 9.71 -5.69 -5.88
N PHE A 97 8.44 -5.76 -5.50
CA PHE A 97 7.95 -6.79 -4.58
C PHE A 97 6.96 -7.77 -5.21
N GLY A 98 6.14 -7.32 -6.16
CA GLY A 98 5.16 -8.19 -6.83
C GLY A 98 5.74 -9.06 -7.95
N LYS A 99 6.86 -8.64 -8.57
CA LYS A 99 7.53 -9.38 -9.66
C LYS A 99 8.84 -10.06 -9.24
N SER A 100 9.48 -9.58 -8.18
CA SER A 100 10.74 -10.17 -7.68
C SER A 100 10.55 -11.62 -7.22
N THR A 101 11.55 -12.47 -7.42
CA THR A 101 11.62 -13.83 -6.84
C THR A 101 11.99 -13.85 -5.37
N GLU A 102 12.42 -12.70 -4.84
CA GLU A 102 12.88 -12.53 -3.47
C GLU A 102 11.78 -11.82 -2.64
N HIS A 103 11.38 -12.41 -1.51
CA HIS A 103 10.25 -11.94 -0.71
C HIS A 103 10.66 -10.90 0.33
N HIS A 104 10.40 -9.62 0.05
CA HIS A 104 10.93 -8.52 0.85
C HIS A 104 9.89 -7.62 1.51
N ILE A 105 8.60 -7.95 1.44
CA ILE A 105 7.55 -7.15 2.09
C ILE A 105 6.42 -8.01 2.67
N GLN A 106 5.92 -7.61 3.84
CA GLN A 106 4.79 -8.24 4.54
C GLN A 106 3.83 -7.17 5.04
N PHE A 107 2.54 -7.48 5.05
CA PHE A 107 1.50 -6.63 5.63
C PHE A 107 0.88 -7.33 6.85
N GLU A 108 0.74 -6.61 7.95
CA GLU A 108 0.23 -7.15 9.21
C GLU A 108 -0.81 -6.20 9.83
N ASP A 109 -1.82 -6.75 10.50
CA ASP A 109 -2.75 -6.05 11.37
C ASP A 109 -2.41 -6.34 12.83
N ILE A 110 -1.94 -5.33 13.57
CA ILE A 110 -1.51 -5.47 14.96
C ILE A 110 -2.09 -4.36 15.83
N ASP A 111 -2.00 -4.51 17.15
CA ASP A 111 -2.34 -3.42 18.07
C ASP A 111 -1.12 -2.51 18.20
N LEU A 112 -1.19 -1.31 17.63
CA LEU A 112 -0.13 -0.31 17.71
C LEU A 112 -0.33 0.58 18.95
N PRO A 113 0.71 1.32 19.39
CA PRO A 113 0.55 2.34 20.43
C PRO A 113 -0.52 3.37 20.06
N ASP A 114 -1.14 3.98 21.07
CA ASP A 114 -2.10 5.07 20.90
C ASP A 114 -1.55 6.15 19.94
N ASP A 115 -2.43 6.68 19.08
CA ASP A 115 -2.16 7.69 18.04
C ASP A 115 -1.29 7.23 16.85
N VAL A 116 -0.90 5.96 16.76
CA VAL A 116 -0.21 5.38 15.59
C VAL A 116 -1.18 4.54 14.79
N ILE A 117 -1.46 4.93 13.53
CA ILE A 117 -2.40 4.21 12.64
C ILE A 117 -1.72 3.14 11.77
N ALA A 118 -0.43 3.32 11.49
CA ALA A 118 0.39 2.40 10.73
C ALA A 118 1.87 2.66 11.03
N GLY A 119 2.74 1.74 10.58
CA GLY A 119 4.17 1.99 10.56
C GLY A 119 4.94 0.93 9.78
N THR A 120 6.06 1.37 9.21
CA THR A 120 6.99 0.52 8.47
C THR A 120 8.16 0.08 9.36
N ILE A 121 8.43 -1.23 9.39
CA ILE A 121 9.58 -1.85 10.06
C ILE A 121 10.58 -2.31 8.99
N PHE A 122 11.81 -1.84 9.11
CA PHE A 122 12.92 -2.27 8.26
C PHE A 122 13.62 -3.51 8.84
N PRO A 123 14.30 -4.31 8.00
CA PRO A 123 15.05 -5.47 8.47
C PRO A 123 16.16 -5.07 9.44
N ASP A 124 16.51 -6.02 10.31
CA ASP A 124 17.53 -5.81 11.33
C ASP A 124 18.91 -5.49 10.74
N GLU A 125 19.28 -6.14 9.64
CA GLU A 125 20.46 -5.76 8.89
C GLU A 125 20.00 -5.08 7.60
N PRO A 126 20.77 -4.15 7.01
CA PRO A 126 20.43 -3.53 5.74
C PRO A 126 20.70 -4.51 4.59
N ILE A 127 20.04 -5.67 4.65
CA ILE A 127 20.19 -6.80 3.74
C ILE A 127 18.80 -7.39 3.56
N LEU A 128 18.31 -7.34 2.32
CA LEU A 128 17.12 -8.06 1.89
C LEU A 128 17.54 -9.47 1.48
N ASN A 129 17.01 -10.51 2.13
CA ASN A 129 17.31 -11.92 1.81
C ASN A 129 16.06 -12.69 1.39
N ASP A 130 16.25 -13.65 0.49
CA ASP A 130 15.18 -14.34 -0.26
C ASP A 130 14.26 -15.21 0.61
N GLU A 131 14.66 -15.47 1.85
CA GLU A 131 13.98 -16.40 2.77
C GLU A 131 12.89 -15.73 3.63
N GLY A 132 12.60 -14.44 3.41
CA GLY A 132 11.54 -13.71 4.11
C GLY A 132 11.80 -13.45 5.60
N GLN A 133 13.01 -13.73 6.09
CA GLN A 133 13.42 -13.46 7.47
C GLN A 133 13.89 -12.01 7.68
N ASN A 134 14.29 -11.32 6.61
CA ASN A 134 14.74 -9.92 6.63
C ASN A 134 13.93 -9.05 5.64
N GLY A 135 12.60 -9.14 5.69
CA GLY A 135 11.71 -8.28 4.89
C GLY A 135 11.38 -6.95 5.56
N ILE A 136 10.78 -6.04 4.79
CA ILE A 136 10.15 -4.82 5.27
C ILE A 136 8.71 -5.18 5.69
N ILE A 137 8.30 -4.81 6.90
CA ILE A 137 6.95 -5.11 7.40
C ILE A 137 6.16 -3.81 7.49
N LEU A 138 4.95 -3.80 6.94
CA LEU A 138 4.01 -2.71 7.06
C LEU A 138 2.90 -3.14 8.02
N ASN A 139 2.86 -2.47 9.17
CA ASN A 139 1.84 -2.70 10.19
C ASN A 139 0.72 -1.68 10.05
N PHE A 140 -0.51 -2.15 10.16
CA PHE A 140 -1.68 -1.30 10.37
C PHE A 140 -2.23 -1.53 11.78
N ASP A 141 -2.73 -0.46 12.42
CA ASP A 141 -3.43 -0.59 13.69
C ASP A 141 -4.81 -1.26 13.52
N ASN A 142 -5.10 -2.24 14.36
CA ASN A 142 -6.37 -2.97 14.34
C ASN A 142 -7.59 -2.07 14.54
N SER A 143 -7.52 -1.14 15.49
CA SER A 143 -8.64 -0.26 15.83
C SER A 143 -8.89 0.78 14.74
N TYR A 144 -7.82 1.22 14.08
CA TYR A 144 -7.90 2.02 12.86
C TYR A 144 -8.59 1.23 11.74
N LEU A 145 -8.15 0.02 11.42
CA LEU A 145 -8.72 -0.79 10.33
C LEU A 145 -10.21 -1.13 10.54
N ASP A 146 -10.69 -1.20 11.79
CA ASP A 146 -12.12 -1.41 12.11
C ASP A 146 -13.00 -0.19 11.82
N ASN A 147 -12.40 1.00 11.72
CA ASN A 147 -13.11 2.27 11.62
C ASN A 147 -12.90 2.98 10.30
N ALA A 148 -11.70 2.89 9.76
CA ALA A 148 -11.28 3.56 8.54
C ALA A 148 -12.17 3.20 7.35
N SER A 149 -12.39 4.19 6.49
CA SER A 149 -12.91 3.95 5.17
C SER A 149 -11.85 3.27 4.28
N ASN A 150 -12.28 2.67 3.18
CA ASN A 150 -11.37 2.14 2.17
C ASN A 150 -10.42 3.21 1.60
N LEU A 151 -10.87 4.47 1.41
CA LEU A 151 -10.03 5.59 0.99
C LEU A 151 -8.94 5.93 2.01
N SER A 152 -9.29 5.88 3.29
CA SER A 152 -8.34 6.08 4.37
C SER A 152 -7.28 4.98 4.38
N ILE A 153 -7.70 3.72 4.28
CA ILE A 153 -6.81 2.55 4.28
C ILE A 153 -5.81 2.64 3.12
N VAL A 154 -6.27 2.95 1.90
CA VAL A 154 -5.37 3.06 0.74
C VAL A 154 -4.48 4.30 0.80
N LEU A 155 -4.92 5.41 1.39
CA LEU A 155 -4.04 6.55 1.65
C LEU A 155 -2.93 6.16 2.62
N THR A 156 -3.27 5.49 3.72
CA THR A 156 -2.28 5.02 4.69
C THR A 156 -1.30 4.05 4.05
N ALA A 157 -1.79 3.10 3.23
CA ALA A 157 -0.90 2.21 2.48
C ALA A 157 0.04 2.99 1.54
N ALA A 158 -0.49 3.97 0.78
CA ALA A 158 0.31 4.80 -0.11
C ALA A 158 1.34 5.65 0.66
N HIS A 159 1.01 6.16 1.84
CA HIS A 159 1.98 6.80 2.74
C HIS A 159 3.11 5.82 3.08
N GLU A 160 2.79 4.65 3.62
CA GLU A 160 3.82 3.67 4.00
C GLU A 160 4.63 3.15 2.79
N PHE A 161 4.07 3.13 1.58
CA PHE A 161 4.83 2.81 0.36
C PHE A 161 5.99 3.79 0.10
N VAL A 162 5.89 5.04 0.55
CA VAL A 162 7.01 6.00 0.50
C VAL A 162 8.13 5.53 1.44
N HIS A 163 7.80 5.18 2.68
CA HIS A 163 8.77 4.63 3.64
C HIS A 163 9.44 3.37 3.11
N ILE A 164 8.66 2.43 2.56
CA ILE A 164 9.17 1.21 1.92
C ILE A 164 10.13 1.55 0.77
N ARG A 165 9.76 2.49 -0.11
CA ARG A 165 10.60 2.89 -1.24
C ARG A 165 11.93 3.47 -0.78
N LEU A 166 11.91 4.37 0.19
CA LEU A 166 13.14 4.98 0.73
C LEU A 166 14.04 3.94 1.40
N GLY A 167 13.48 3.08 2.25
CA GLY A 167 14.23 2.01 2.92
C GLY A 167 14.79 0.99 1.94
N TYR A 168 14.01 0.56 0.95
CA TYR A 168 14.48 -0.35 -0.10
C TYR A 168 15.67 0.24 -0.86
N LEU A 169 15.56 1.49 -1.31
CA LEU A 169 16.63 2.18 -2.03
C LEU A 169 17.88 2.35 -1.16
N TYR A 170 17.74 2.62 0.14
CA TYR A 170 18.88 2.67 1.05
C TYR A 170 19.56 1.29 1.16
N ILE A 171 18.79 0.23 1.41
CA ILE A 171 19.32 -1.13 1.56
C ILE A 171 20.04 -1.62 0.29
N LYS A 172 19.52 -1.26 -0.90
CA LYS A 172 20.17 -1.58 -2.18
C LYS A 172 21.37 -0.66 -2.50
N GLY A 173 21.62 0.39 -1.71
CA GLY A 173 22.67 1.37 -1.97
C GLY A 173 22.37 2.30 -3.14
N GLU A 174 21.09 2.50 -3.46
CA GLU A 174 20.61 3.28 -4.59
C GLU A 174 19.94 4.61 -4.21
N LEU A 175 19.70 4.86 -2.91
CA LEU A 175 19.00 6.06 -2.42
C LEU A 175 19.58 7.35 -3.02
N LEU A 176 20.88 7.57 -2.91
CA LEU A 176 21.54 8.78 -3.43
C LEU A 176 21.76 8.77 -4.96
N ASN A 177 21.56 7.63 -5.63
CA ASN A 177 21.54 7.58 -7.09
C ASN A 177 20.20 8.08 -7.63
N VAL A 178 19.11 7.72 -6.96
CA VAL A 178 17.74 8.12 -7.33
C VAL A 178 17.42 9.53 -6.81
N TYR A 179 17.83 9.83 -5.58
CA TYR A 179 17.61 11.10 -4.89
C TYR A 179 18.94 11.67 -4.35
N PRO A 180 19.75 12.33 -5.20
CA PRO A 180 21.07 12.82 -4.81
C PRO A 180 21.05 13.81 -3.63
N ASP A 181 19.96 14.54 -3.46
CA ASP A 181 19.81 15.56 -2.41
C ASP A 181 19.32 14.98 -1.07
N TYR A 182 18.98 13.68 -0.99
CA TYR A 182 18.46 13.04 0.23
C TYR A 182 19.60 12.58 1.18
N THR A 183 20.63 13.42 1.33
CA THR A 183 21.79 13.11 2.17
C THR A 183 21.41 12.94 3.63
N ASP A 184 20.48 13.74 4.13
CA ASP A 184 20.06 13.72 5.53
C ASP A 184 19.34 12.40 5.89
N ILE A 185 18.49 11.90 4.99
CA ILE A 185 17.83 10.59 5.15
C ILE A 185 18.86 9.47 5.10
N ASN A 186 19.80 9.52 4.15
CA ASN A 186 20.87 8.53 4.04
C ASN A 186 21.70 8.46 5.32
N ASP A 187 22.09 9.61 5.88
CA ASP A 187 22.84 9.69 7.14
C ASP A 187 22.01 9.21 8.34
N ALA A 188 20.69 9.45 8.34
CA ALA A 188 19.80 8.94 9.36
C ALA A 188 19.68 7.41 9.32
N PHE A 189 19.63 6.80 8.13
CA PHE A 189 19.67 5.35 7.99
C PHE A 189 21.00 4.76 8.48
N ILE A 190 22.14 5.35 8.11
CA ILE A 190 23.47 4.92 8.59
C ILE A 190 23.49 4.96 10.13
N THR A 191 23.06 6.07 10.72
CA THR A 191 23.03 6.26 12.17
C THR A 191 22.12 5.25 12.86
N TYR A 192 20.96 4.94 12.27
CA TYR A 192 20.04 3.94 12.79
C TYR A 192 20.62 2.52 12.74
N TYR A 193 21.28 2.14 11.66
CA TYR A 193 21.88 0.81 11.53
C TYR A 193 23.16 0.65 12.38
N ASP A 194 23.90 1.73 12.62
CA ASP A 194 25.05 1.75 13.55
C ASP A 194 24.60 1.63 15.03
N ASP A 195 23.46 2.24 15.39
CA ASP A 195 22.85 2.17 16.71
C ASP A 195 21.32 2.23 16.62
N LYS A 196 20.64 1.10 16.81
CA LYS A 196 19.17 0.99 16.75
C LYS A 196 18.45 1.48 18.00
N SER A 197 18.97 2.52 18.66
CA SER A 197 18.28 3.16 19.77
C SER A 197 16.94 3.77 19.32
N ASN A 198 15.98 3.90 20.23
CA ASN A 198 14.70 4.55 19.93
C ASN A 198 14.88 5.99 19.43
N ALA A 199 15.92 6.71 19.92
CA ALA A 199 16.22 8.06 19.47
C ALA A 199 16.61 8.09 17.99
N ASN A 200 17.44 7.14 17.55
CA ASN A 200 17.85 7.06 16.14
C ASN A 200 16.72 6.57 15.24
N ARG A 201 15.84 5.67 15.75
CA ARG A 201 14.61 5.30 15.04
C ARG A 201 13.69 6.52 14.80
N THR A 202 13.47 7.34 15.83
CA THR A 202 12.67 8.57 15.71
C THR A 202 13.33 9.59 14.79
N ALA A 203 14.66 9.71 14.81
CA ALA A 203 15.38 10.62 13.90
C ALA A 203 15.26 10.16 12.44
N LEU A 204 15.36 8.85 12.17
CA LEU A 204 15.13 8.28 10.85
C LEU A 204 13.69 8.53 10.38
N ASP A 205 12.70 8.21 11.22
CA ASP A 205 11.29 8.47 10.93
C ASP A 205 11.03 9.94 10.59
N GLN A 206 11.54 10.88 11.39
CA GLN A 206 11.44 12.30 11.10
C GLN A 206 12.09 12.68 9.76
N SER A 207 13.29 12.16 9.48
CA SER A 207 14.01 12.46 8.23
C SER A 207 13.24 11.96 7.01
N MET A 208 12.61 10.79 7.09
CA MET A 208 11.73 10.29 6.03
C MET A 208 10.47 11.16 5.87
N HIS A 209 9.92 11.67 6.97
CA HIS A 209 8.78 12.58 6.94
C HIS A 209 9.10 13.96 6.33
N ASP A 210 10.34 14.44 6.46
CA ASP A 210 10.75 15.76 5.97
C ASP A 210 10.75 15.88 4.43
N VAL A 211 10.78 14.76 3.71
CA VAL A 211 10.74 14.74 2.23
C VAL A 211 9.37 14.46 1.64
N TYR A 212 8.31 14.39 2.47
CA TYR A 212 6.98 14.02 1.96
C TYR A 212 6.41 14.99 0.94
N ASP A 213 6.80 16.28 0.99
CA ASP A 213 6.40 17.28 -0.02
C ASP A 213 6.69 16.78 -1.45
N ASP A 214 7.76 15.99 -1.66
CA ASP A 214 8.16 15.45 -2.96
C ASP A 214 7.28 14.27 -3.42
N PHE A 215 6.48 13.69 -2.53
CA PHE A 215 5.65 12.50 -2.80
C PHE A 215 4.14 12.77 -2.75
N LEU A 216 3.69 13.97 -2.31
CA LEU A 216 2.26 14.27 -2.12
C LEU A 216 1.43 14.06 -3.40
N ASP A 217 1.97 14.41 -4.56
CA ASP A 217 1.30 14.18 -5.85
C ASP A 217 1.22 12.68 -6.19
N GLU A 218 2.28 11.90 -5.95
CA GLU A 218 2.26 10.45 -6.19
C GLU A 218 1.26 9.75 -5.25
N ILE A 219 1.17 10.17 -3.99
CA ILE A 219 0.17 9.65 -3.03
C ILE A 219 -1.24 10.04 -3.49
N THR A 220 -1.45 11.31 -3.86
CA THR A 220 -2.75 11.83 -4.33
C THR A 220 -3.24 11.07 -5.56
N ASP A 221 -2.38 10.90 -6.56
CA ASP A 221 -2.72 10.20 -7.78
C ASP A 221 -2.98 8.71 -7.51
N SER A 222 -2.27 8.10 -6.55
CA SER A 222 -2.49 6.70 -6.16
C SER A 222 -3.87 6.49 -5.55
N VAL A 223 -4.26 7.36 -4.61
CA VAL A 223 -5.58 7.34 -3.97
C VAL A 223 -6.69 7.66 -4.98
N PHE A 224 -6.46 8.64 -5.86
CA PHE A 224 -7.45 9.03 -6.87
C PHE A 224 -7.67 7.94 -7.93
N ASN A 225 -6.61 7.25 -8.36
CA ASN A 225 -6.72 6.10 -9.25
C ASN A 225 -7.54 4.98 -8.60
N TYR A 226 -7.23 4.64 -7.34
CA TYR A 226 -8.03 3.67 -6.58
C TYR A 226 -9.51 4.07 -6.53
N ALA A 227 -9.81 5.33 -6.18
CA ALA A 227 -11.17 5.84 -6.10
C ALA A 227 -11.91 5.76 -7.44
N THR A 228 -11.22 6.09 -8.53
CA THR A 228 -11.77 6.05 -9.89
C THR A 228 -12.07 4.62 -10.33
N ASN A 229 -11.13 3.69 -10.13
CA ASN A 229 -11.29 2.28 -10.50
C ASN A 229 -12.42 1.61 -9.70
N ASN A 230 -12.64 2.04 -8.46
CA ASN A 230 -13.69 1.54 -7.58
C ASN A 230 -15.00 2.33 -7.64
N ASN A 231 -15.13 3.29 -8.57
CA ASN A 231 -16.33 4.10 -8.74
C ASN A 231 -16.80 4.82 -7.45
N ILE A 232 -15.87 5.26 -6.60
CA ILE A 232 -16.19 5.89 -5.32
C ILE A 232 -16.76 7.30 -5.57
N THR A 233 -18.08 7.45 -5.36
CA THR A 233 -18.79 8.67 -5.72
C THR A 233 -18.34 9.86 -4.86
N GLY A 234 -17.90 10.94 -5.53
CA GLY A 234 -17.50 12.18 -4.87
C GLY A 234 -16.04 12.21 -4.41
N ALA A 235 -15.30 11.12 -4.56
CA ALA A 235 -13.84 11.06 -4.36
C ALA A 235 -13.12 11.59 -5.61
N THR A 236 -13.30 12.89 -5.89
CA THR A 236 -12.60 13.58 -6.97
C THR A 236 -11.11 13.74 -6.66
N ARG A 237 -10.27 14.05 -7.65
CA ARG A 237 -8.85 14.33 -7.39
C ARG A 237 -8.65 15.45 -6.37
N ASP A 238 -9.45 16.53 -6.43
CA ASP A 238 -9.44 17.61 -5.42
C ASP A 238 -9.73 17.07 -4.01
N TYR A 239 -10.71 16.17 -3.88
CA TYR A 239 -11.01 15.53 -2.60
C TYR A 239 -9.83 14.69 -2.09
N CYS A 240 -9.23 13.87 -2.96
CA CYS A 240 -8.08 13.04 -2.62
C CYS A 240 -6.87 13.90 -2.24
N GLU A 241 -6.59 14.98 -2.95
CA GLU A 241 -5.51 15.93 -2.66
C GLU A 241 -5.70 16.56 -1.28
N LYS A 242 -6.91 17.02 -0.97
CA LYS A 242 -7.25 17.57 0.35
C LYS A 242 -7.08 16.54 1.46
N MET A 243 -7.49 15.31 1.21
CA MET A 243 -7.34 14.20 2.15
C MET A 243 -5.86 13.89 2.40
N VAL A 244 -5.04 13.83 1.35
CA VAL A 244 -3.59 13.62 1.44
C VAL A 244 -2.92 14.76 2.20
N LEU A 245 -3.16 16.02 1.83
CA LEU A 245 -2.62 17.16 2.56
C LEU A 245 -3.07 17.16 4.02
N GLY A 246 -4.34 16.86 4.29
CA GLY A 246 -4.91 16.75 5.63
C GLY A 246 -4.25 15.67 6.49
N ALA A 247 -3.77 14.58 5.87
CA ALA A 247 -3.02 13.52 6.55
C ALA A 247 -1.55 13.90 6.82
N HIS A 248 -0.99 14.81 6.03
CA HIS A 248 0.43 15.20 6.09
C HIS A 248 0.62 16.60 6.68
N GLN A 249 0.06 16.82 7.87
CA GLN A 249 -0.06 18.17 8.46
C GLN A 249 1.27 18.85 8.74
N ASN A 250 2.38 18.11 8.85
CA ASN A 250 3.69 18.67 9.13
C ASN A 250 4.45 19.13 7.86
N THR A 251 3.93 18.84 6.67
CA THR A 251 4.56 19.21 5.39
C THR A 251 4.46 20.70 5.09
N ASN A 252 5.38 21.23 4.29
CA ASN A 252 5.32 22.64 3.90
C ASN A 252 4.07 22.93 3.06
N ALA A 253 3.63 21.97 2.23
CA ALA A 253 2.41 22.09 1.46
C ALA A 253 1.17 22.34 2.34
N PHE A 254 1.02 21.57 3.44
CA PHE A 254 -0.09 21.79 4.38
C PHE A 254 0.09 23.08 5.20
N GLN A 255 1.32 23.36 5.66
CA GLN A 255 1.61 24.57 6.45
C GLN A 255 1.44 25.86 5.63
N GLY A 256 1.53 25.78 4.30
CA GLY A 256 1.29 26.90 3.38
C GLY A 256 -0.19 27.23 3.11
N LEU A 257 -1.13 26.39 3.55
CA LEU A 257 -2.58 26.60 3.40
C LEU A 257 -3.11 27.71 4.31
N THR A 258 -4.28 28.28 3.98
CA THR A 258 -4.96 29.18 4.94
C THR A 258 -5.48 28.39 6.14
N PRO A 259 -5.69 29.02 7.32
CA PRO A 259 -6.26 28.34 8.49
C PRO A 259 -7.60 27.65 8.22
N GLU A 260 -8.44 28.22 7.36
CA GLU A 260 -9.71 27.63 6.94
C GLU A 260 -9.50 26.34 6.13
N GLN A 261 -8.54 26.36 5.19
CA GLN A 261 -8.18 25.18 4.40
C GLN A 261 -7.56 24.09 5.27
N GLN A 262 -6.66 24.42 6.19
CA GLN A 262 -6.10 23.46 7.14
C GLN A 262 -7.21 22.77 7.94
N THR A 263 -8.17 23.55 8.46
CA THR A 263 -9.33 23.01 9.18
C THR A 263 -10.19 22.10 8.30
N GLU A 264 -10.50 22.53 7.07
CA GLU A 264 -11.25 21.73 6.10
C GLU A 264 -10.56 20.39 5.83
N TYR A 265 -9.25 20.41 5.55
CA TYR A 265 -8.50 19.25 5.09
C TYR A 265 -8.26 18.27 6.25
N SER A 266 -7.93 18.78 7.45
CA SER A 266 -7.89 17.98 8.68
C SER A 266 -9.24 17.34 8.99
N THR A 267 -10.34 18.06 8.76
CA THR A 267 -11.69 17.50 8.97
C THR A 267 -11.97 16.37 7.97
N ILE A 268 -11.58 16.52 6.70
CA ILE A 268 -11.75 15.48 5.68
C ILE A 268 -11.07 14.17 6.11
N ILE A 269 -9.77 14.22 6.47
CA ILE A 269 -9.05 13.01 6.86
C ILE A 269 -9.62 12.38 8.14
N VAL A 270 -10.03 13.19 9.12
CA VAL A 270 -10.67 12.68 10.35
C VAL A 270 -11.97 11.93 10.04
N ASN A 271 -12.74 12.38 9.05
CA ASN A 271 -13.97 11.67 8.66
C ASN A 271 -13.67 10.31 8.02
N GLU A 272 -12.62 10.25 7.20
CA GLU A 272 -12.20 9.03 6.51
C GLU A 272 -11.58 8.02 7.49
N ASN A 273 -10.70 8.48 8.40
CA ASN A 273 -10.09 7.64 9.44
C ASN A 273 -11.14 7.03 10.39
N GLU A 274 -12.20 7.78 10.71
CA GLU A 274 -13.26 7.31 11.62
C GLU A 274 -14.46 6.67 10.89
N GLY A 275 -14.44 6.61 9.56
CA GLY A 275 -15.55 6.07 8.75
C GLY A 275 -16.87 6.79 8.99
N LYS A 276 -16.83 8.11 9.18
CA LYS A 276 -18.00 8.95 9.46
C LYS A 276 -18.93 9.05 8.24
N ALA A 277 -20.18 9.43 8.46
CA ALA A 277 -21.20 9.53 7.41
C ALA A 277 -20.87 10.53 6.28
N ASN A 278 -19.92 11.45 6.50
CA ASN A 278 -19.43 12.41 5.54
C ASN A 278 -18.13 11.99 4.84
N ALA A 279 -17.54 10.84 5.21
CA ALA A 279 -16.53 10.16 4.41
C ALA A 279 -17.08 9.84 3.00
N LYS A 280 -16.21 9.85 2.00
CA LYS A 280 -16.52 9.38 0.65
C LYS A 280 -16.22 7.89 0.51
N GLY A 281 -15.19 7.41 1.19
CA GLY A 281 -14.93 5.99 1.28
C GLY A 281 -16.01 5.27 2.11
N SER A 282 -16.11 3.96 1.91
CA SER A 282 -16.96 3.08 2.71
C SER A 282 -16.10 2.25 3.67
N LYS A 283 -16.65 1.91 4.85
CA LYS A 283 -16.02 0.94 5.75
C LYS A 283 -16.02 -0.45 5.11
N CYS A 284 -15.08 -1.29 5.51
CA CYS A 284 -15.18 -2.73 5.32
C CYS A 284 -16.30 -3.28 6.20
N GLU A 285 -17.17 -4.14 5.63
CA GLU A 285 -18.30 -4.80 6.32
C GLU A 285 -18.03 -6.29 6.50
#